data_AF-A0A849WQ34-F1
#
_entry.id   AF-A0A849WQ34-F1
#
_cell.length_a   1.000
_cell.length_b   1.000
_cell.length_c   1.000
_cell.angle_alpha   90.00
_cell.angle_beta   90.00
_cell.angle_gamma   90.00
#
_symmetry.space_group_name_H-M   'P 1'
#
loop_
_entity.id
_entity.type
_entity.pdbx_description
1 polymer ?
#
loop_
_entity_poly.entity_id
_entity_poly.type
_entity_poly.pdbx_seq_one_letter_code
_entity_poly.pdbx_strand_id
1 'polypeptide(L)'
;MLLLTTRAKAEYRVFLLKISQLEVGNAMGEETTSRLVTSTLDPLQYRGYYTLKENEVISYVDTWMCKGRTNSLPLCENPRSKSIEQP
;
A
#
# COMPACT_ATOMS: atom_id res chain seq x y z
N MET A 1 -19.42 -6.68 -40.47
CA MET A 1 -18.91 -5.99 -39.27
C MET A 1 -18.45 -7.05 -38.28
N LEU A 2 -17.12 -7.23 -38.13
CA LEU A 2 -16.55 -8.26 -37.26
C LEU A 2 -16.35 -7.67 -35.86
N LEU A 3 -17.08 -8.17 -34.86
CA LEU A 3 -16.95 -7.75 -33.46
C LEU A 3 -15.77 -8.47 -32.81
N LEU A 4 -14.63 -7.80 -32.69
CA LEU A 4 -13.49 -8.26 -31.90
C LEU A 4 -13.81 -8.07 -30.40
N THR A 5 -14.10 -9.15 -29.69
CA THR A 5 -14.26 -9.10 -28.23
C THR A 5 -12.89 -9.07 -27.56
N THR A 6 -12.44 -7.90 -27.11
CA THR A 6 -11.26 -7.78 -26.26
C THR A 6 -11.59 -8.22 -24.83
N ARG A 7 -10.88 -9.23 -24.30
CA ARG A 7 -10.98 -9.56 -22.88
C ARG A 7 -10.30 -8.47 -22.06
N ALA A 8 -11.10 -7.65 -21.37
CA ALA A 8 -10.58 -6.73 -20.36
C ALA A 8 -9.91 -7.56 -19.25
N LYS A 9 -8.64 -7.26 -18.96
CA LYS A 9 -7.96 -7.81 -17.78
C LYS A 9 -8.15 -6.83 -16.63
N ALA A 10 -8.57 -7.35 -15.49
CA ALA A 10 -8.61 -6.56 -14.27
C ALA A 10 -7.18 -6.20 -13.84
N GLU A 11 -7.02 -5.01 -13.31
CA GLU A 11 -5.80 -4.54 -12.69
C GLU A 11 -6.17 -3.79 -11.41
N TYR A 12 -5.26 -3.83 -10.43
CA TYR A 12 -5.45 -3.14 -9.16
C TYR A 12 -4.13 -2.60 -8.65
N ARG A 13 -4.21 -1.60 -7.79
CA ARG A 13 -3.05 -0.94 -7.22
C ARG A 13 -2.76 -1.50 -5.83
N VAL A 14 -1.49 -1.73 -5.55
CA VAL A 14 -0.99 -2.02 -4.20
C VAL A 14 -0.18 -0.84 -3.72
N PHE A 15 -0.32 -0.53 -2.43
CA PHE A 15 0.35 0.54 -1.72
C PHE A 15 1.19 -0.09 -0.60
N LEU A 16 2.43 0.35 -0.50
CA LEU A 16 3.27 0.18 0.67
C LEU A 16 3.06 1.40 1.57
N LEU A 17 2.48 1.15 2.73
CA LEU A 17 2.13 2.15 3.72
C LEU A 17 3.10 2.04 4.90
N LYS A 18 3.58 3.18 5.40
CA LYS A 18 4.32 3.25 6.65
C LYS A 18 3.37 3.75 7.73
N ILE A 19 3.22 2.99 8.80
CA ILE A 19 2.47 3.39 9.99
C ILE A 19 3.50 3.63 11.09
N SER A 20 3.60 4.87 11.53
CA SER A 20 4.58 5.36 12.49
C SER A 20 3.87 5.78 13.77
N GLN A 21 4.39 5.35 14.91
CA GLN A 21 3.92 5.78 16.23
C GLN A 21 4.73 7.01 16.65
N LEU A 22 4.01 8.07 17.01
CA LEU A 22 4.57 9.31 17.53
C LEU A 22 4.57 9.27 19.06
N GLU A 23 5.60 9.87 19.66
CA GLU A 23 5.67 10.07 21.09
C GLU A 23 4.66 11.17 21.53
N VAL A 24 3.90 10.88 22.59
CA VAL A 24 2.88 11.80 23.13
C VAL A 24 3.57 12.88 23.96
N GLY A 25 3.43 14.14 23.54
CA GLY A 25 3.99 15.30 24.26
C GLY A 25 4.93 16.17 23.41
N ASN A 26 5.36 15.68 22.25
CA ASN A 26 6.15 16.46 21.30
C ASN A 26 5.29 16.82 20.08
N ALA A 27 5.00 18.11 19.89
CA ALA A 27 4.26 18.62 18.73
C ALA A 27 5.03 18.46 17.39
N MET A 28 6.29 18.02 17.46
CA MET A 28 7.14 17.56 16.36
C MET A 28 7.53 16.08 16.57
N GLY A 29 6.56 15.27 17.04
CA GLY A 29 6.75 13.93 17.59
C GLY A 29 7.80 13.09 16.88
N GLU A 30 8.84 12.73 17.64
CA GLU A 30 9.86 11.82 17.15
C GLU A 30 9.23 10.43 16.94
N GLU A 31 9.57 9.81 15.81
CA GLU A 31 9.06 8.50 15.45
C GLU A 31 9.67 7.44 16.36
N THR A 32 8.87 6.85 17.26
CA THR A 32 9.36 5.82 18.20
C THR A 32 9.43 4.45 17.56
N THR A 33 8.40 4.08 16.80
CA THR A 33 8.33 2.78 16.12
C THR A 33 7.57 2.91 14.82
N SER A 34 7.86 2.02 13.87
CA SER A 34 7.13 1.95 12.63
C SER A 34 7.01 0.55 12.07
N ARG A 35 5.98 0.38 11.26
CA ARG A 35 5.72 -0.85 10.52
C ARG A 35 5.35 -0.51 9.09
N LEU A 36 5.80 -1.37 8.18
CA LEU A 36 5.40 -1.35 6.79
C LEU A 36 4.25 -2.33 6.59
N VAL A 37 3.25 -1.91 5.83
CA VAL A 37 2.07 -2.71 5.50
C VAL A 37 1.78 -2.55 4.02
N THR A 38 1.50 -3.67 3.35
CA THR A 38 0.97 -3.65 1.99
C THR A 38 -0.55 -3.68 2.01
N SER A 39 -1.19 -2.84 1.20
CA SER A 39 -2.65 -2.75 1.11
C SER A 39 -3.10 -2.39 -0.30
N THR A 40 -4.33 -2.73 -0.66
CA THR A 40 -4.99 -2.21 -1.87
C THR A 40 -5.66 -0.85 -1.63
N LEU A 41 -5.65 -0.37 -0.40
CA LEU A 41 -6.20 0.92 0.01
C LEU A 41 -5.08 1.95 0.11
N ASP A 42 -5.31 3.15 -0.41
CA ASP A 42 -4.42 4.28 -0.18
C ASP A 42 -4.46 4.73 1.30
N PRO A 43 -3.56 5.61 1.77
CA PRO A 43 -3.53 6.03 3.18
C PRO A 43 -4.83 6.65 3.70
N LEU A 44 -5.61 7.35 2.87
CA LEU A 44 -6.88 7.96 3.27
C LEU A 44 -7.97 6.89 3.36
N GLN A 45 -8.05 6.01 2.36
CA GLN A 45 -8.98 4.89 2.36
C GLN A 45 -8.69 3.92 3.51
N TYR A 46 -7.42 3.62 3.78
CA TYR A 46 -7.00 2.70 4.84
C TYR A 46 -7.55 3.14 6.21
N ARG A 47 -7.51 4.44 6.51
CA ARG A 47 -8.09 5.01 7.75
C ARG A 47 -9.60 4.80 7.87
N GLY A 48 -10.31 4.66 6.74
CA GLY A 48 -11.74 4.39 6.72
C GLY A 48 -12.10 2.93 7.04
N TYR A 49 -11.17 1.99 6.86
CA TYR A 49 -11.41 0.56 7.08
C TYR A 49 -10.67 -0.01 8.28
N TYR A 50 -9.52 0.57 8.65
CA TYR A 50 -8.67 0.12 9.74
C TYR A 50 -8.45 1.27 10.74
N THR A 51 -8.64 0.96 12.01
CA THR A 51 -8.38 1.90 13.10
C THR A 51 -6.87 2.09 13.27
N LEU A 52 -6.43 3.34 13.27
CA LEU A 52 -5.11 3.75 13.75
C LEU A 52 -5.24 4.23 15.19
N LYS A 53 -4.19 4.03 15.99
CA LYS A 53 -4.13 4.64 17.33
C LYS A 53 -4.05 6.17 17.20
N GLU A 54 -4.44 6.87 18.25
CA GLU A 54 -4.45 8.34 18.29
C GLU A 54 -3.07 8.95 17.98
N ASN A 55 -2.00 8.27 18.40
CA ASN A 55 -0.63 8.67 18.15
C ASN A 55 0.03 7.94 16.96
N GLU A 56 -0.75 7.28 16.10
CA GLU A 56 -0.25 6.67 14.87
C GLU A 56 -0.52 7.55 13.65
N VAL A 57 0.51 7.75 12.83
CA VAL A 57 0.42 8.43 11.54
C VAL A 57 0.70 7.43 10.43
N ILE A 58 -0.15 7.42 9.41
CA ILE A 58 0.05 6.64 8.19
C ILE A 58 0.47 7.53 7.03
N SER A 59 1.53 7.12 6.35
CA SER A 59 2.09 7.75 5.17
C SER A 59 2.31 6.74 4.05
N TYR A 60 2.42 7.27 2.83
CA TYR A 60 2.66 6.50 1.62
C TYR A 60 4.17 6.37 1.36
N VAL A 61 4.63 5.16 1.05
CA VAL A 61 6.04 4.89 0.70
C VAL A 61 6.19 4.58 -0.79
N ASP A 62 5.43 3.61 -1.29
CA ASP A 62 5.56 3.14 -2.67
C ASP A 62 4.27 2.48 -3.20
N THR A 63 4.13 2.34 -4.52
CA THR A 63 2.96 1.75 -5.19
C THR A 63 3.32 1.01 -6.47
N TRP A 64 2.61 -0.08 -6.74
CA TRP A 64 2.72 -0.78 -8.01
C TRP A 64 1.37 -1.30 -8.49
N MET A 65 1.30 -1.54 -9.80
CA MET A 65 0.14 -2.14 -10.44
C MET A 65 0.29 -3.66 -10.43
N CYS A 66 -0.74 -4.32 -9.93
CA CYS A 66 -0.92 -5.76 -10.02
C CYS A 66 -1.95 -6.09 -11.11
N LYS A 67 -1.66 -7.15 -11.86
CA LYS A 67 -2.62 -7.73 -12.81
C LYS A 67 -3.51 -8.74 -12.09
N GLY A 68 -4.78 -8.77 -12.43
CA GLY A 68 -5.77 -9.67 -11.83
C GLY A 68 -6.76 -8.97 -10.92
N ARG A 69 -7.31 -9.71 -9.96
CA ARG A 69 -8.41 -9.28 -9.10
C ARG A 69 -7.98 -9.18 -7.64
N THR A 70 -8.58 -8.25 -6.90
CA THR A 70 -8.45 -8.13 -5.44
C THR A 70 -9.40 -9.12 -4.77
N ASN A 71 -8.91 -10.33 -4.48
CA ASN A 71 -9.64 -11.35 -3.72
C ASN A 71 -8.78 -11.83 -2.54
N SER A 72 -9.07 -13.01 -2.01
CA SER A 72 -8.30 -13.63 -0.92
C SER A 72 -6.89 -14.11 -1.30
N LEU A 73 -6.43 -13.86 -2.53
CA LEU A 73 -5.07 -14.20 -2.95
C LEU A 73 -4.06 -13.20 -2.37
N PRO A 74 -2.81 -13.62 -2.14
CA PRO A 74 -1.74 -12.71 -1.76
C PRO A 74 -1.57 -11.56 -2.76
N LEU A 75 -1.19 -10.39 -2.26
CA LEU A 75 -0.86 -9.24 -3.10
C LEU A 75 0.37 -9.55 -3.95
N CYS A 76 0.41 -9.05 -5.19
CA CYS A 76 1.55 -9.29 -6.06
C CYS A 76 2.81 -8.57 -5.54
N GLU A 77 3.98 -9.12 -5.83
CA GLU A 77 5.26 -8.53 -5.42
C GLU A 77 5.52 -7.19 -6.12
N ASN A 78 6.25 -6.30 -5.45
CA ASN A 78 6.69 -5.05 -6.05
C ASN A 78 7.71 -5.36 -7.17
N PRO A 79 7.46 -4.98 -8.44
CA PRO A 79 8.39 -5.27 -9.52
C PRO A 79 9.75 -4.57 -9.36
N ARG A 80 9.81 -3.50 -8.56
CA ARG A 80 11.05 -2.75 -8.27
C ARG A 80 11.88 -3.35 -7.14
N SER A 81 11.34 -4.25 -6.32
CA SER A 81 12.16 -4.87 -5.26
C SER A 81 13.26 -5.76 -5.85
N LYS A 82 13.03 -6.36 -7.02
CA LYS A 82 13.99 -7.22 -7.72
C LYS A 82 15.12 -6.46 -8.43
N SER A 83 14.97 -5.15 -8.66
CA SER A 83 15.98 -4.33 -9.32
C SER A 83 17.02 -3.70 -8.37
N ILE A 84 16.88 -3.89 -7.06
CA ILE A 84 17.83 -3.36 -6.06
C ILE A 84 18.95 -4.40 -5.76
N GLU A 85 18.85 -5.61 -6.28
CA GLU A 85 19.80 -6.71 -6.06
C GLU A 85 20.74 -6.91 -7.26
N GLN A 86 21.37 -5.83 -7.72
CA GLN A 86 22.48 -5.87 -8.68
C GLN A 86 23.57 -4.88 -8.26
N PRO A 87 24.68 -5.34 -7.65
CA PRO A 87 25.97 -4.65 -7.77
C PRO A 87 26.53 -4.75 -9.19
#